data_AF-A0A843YQT1-F1
#
_entry.id   AF-A0A843YQT1-F1
#
_cell.length_a   1.000
_cell.length_b   1.000
_cell.length_c   1.000
_cell.angle_alpha   90.00
_cell.angle_beta   90.00
_cell.angle_gamma   90.00
#
_symmetry.space_group_name_H-M   'P 1'
#
loop_
_entity.id
_entity.type
_entity.pdbx_description
1 polymer ?
#
loop_
_entity_poly.entity_id
_entity_poly.type
_entity_poly.pdbx_seq_one_letter_code
_entity_poly.pdbx_strand_id
1 'polypeptide(L)'
;MANTNNVGAKRLVVGAHYGLRDWLAQRMTAVVMAVYTIILLAKFLCANDFSYQGWAGMFAHQWFKIATFVALMSLFFHAWIGVRDIWMDYVKPVALRLFLQVATILWLVGCAGWAAQILWRV
;
A
#
# COMPACT_ATOMS: atom_id res chain seq x y z
N MET A 1 30.51 31.75 -26.01
CA MET A 1 29.57 31.28 -24.96
C MET A 1 28.52 30.43 -25.65
N ALA A 2 28.54 29.11 -25.44
CA ALA A 2 27.56 28.21 -26.07
C ALA A 2 26.21 28.37 -25.38
N ASN A 3 25.17 28.64 -26.15
CA ASN A 3 23.81 28.88 -25.70
C ASN A 3 23.19 27.55 -25.23
N THR A 4 23.18 27.29 -23.92
CA THR A 4 22.67 26.04 -23.31
C THR A 4 21.14 26.06 -23.22
N ASN A 5 20.47 26.27 -24.34
CA ASN A 5 19.02 26.24 -24.39
C ASN A 5 18.55 24.78 -24.40
N ASN A 6 18.25 24.27 -23.21
CA ASN A 6 17.66 22.95 -22.95
C ASN A 6 16.17 22.90 -23.36
N VAL A 7 15.87 23.30 -24.60
CA VAL A 7 14.49 23.43 -25.11
C VAL A 7 14.39 22.77 -26.48
N GLY A 8 13.30 22.06 -26.73
CA GLY A 8 13.05 21.33 -27.99
C GLY A 8 13.45 19.85 -27.96
N ALA A 9 13.31 19.17 -29.09
CA ALA A 9 13.45 17.71 -29.23
C ALA A 9 14.85 17.14 -28.88
N LYS A 10 15.85 18.00 -28.70
CA LYS A 10 17.22 17.63 -28.30
C LYS A 10 17.49 17.82 -26.80
N ARG A 11 16.49 18.22 -26.01
CA ARG A 11 16.60 18.33 -24.55
C ARG A 11 16.88 16.95 -23.96
N LEU A 12 17.96 16.83 -23.18
CA LEU A 12 18.20 15.65 -22.35
C LEU A 12 17.08 15.54 -21.31
N VAL A 13 16.15 14.59 -21.51
CA VAL A 13 15.15 14.23 -20.52
C VAL A 13 15.80 13.30 -19.48
N VAL A 14 16.70 13.85 -18.67
CA VAL A 14 17.21 13.13 -17.50
C VAL A 14 16.12 13.10 -16.43
N GLY A 15 15.74 11.90 -15.99
CA GLY A 15 14.84 11.68 -14.85
C GLY A 15 13.51 10.97 -15.12
N ALA A 16 13.07 10.84 -16.39
CA ALA A 16 11.71 10.35 -16.72
C ALA A 16 11.39 8.89 -16.35
N HIS A 17 12.37 8.11 -15.88
CA HIS A 17 12.18 6.73 -15.45
C HIS A 17 12.00 6.57 -13.94
N TYR A 18 12.22 7.63 -13.15
CA TYR A 18 12.04 7.59 -11.69
C TYR A 18 10.62 8.06 -11.37
N GLY A 19 9.71 7.11 -11.09
CA GLY A 19 8.35 7.41 -10.64
C GLY A 19 7.26 6.57 -11.31
N LEU A 20 7.47 6.05 -12.53
CA LEU A 20 6.46 5.23 -13.21
C LEU A 20 6.12 3.96 -12.41
N ARG A 21 7.13 3.32 -11.81
CA ARG A 21 6.95 2.10 -10.99
C ARG A 21 6.08 2.38 -9.76
N ASP A 22 6.43 3.41 -9.00
CA ASP A 22 5.72 3.78 -7.77
C ASP A 22 4.31 4.28 -8.10
N TRP A 23 4.18 5.05 -9.18
CA TRP A 23 2.90 5.50 -9.71
C TRP A 23 2.01 4.31 -10.06
N LEU A 24 2.49 3.36 -10.86
CA LEU A 24 1.71 2.20 -11.28
C LEU A 24 1.30 1.36 -10.07
N ALA A 25 2.24 1.11 -9.17
CA ALA A 25 1.98 0.28 -8.01
C ALA A 25 0.97 0.92 -7.04
N GLN A 26 0.95 2.25 -6.89
CA GLN A 26 -0.14 2.97 -6.19
C GLN A 26 -1.52 2.69 -6.80
N ARG A 27 -1.66 2.68 -8.14
CA ARG A 27 -2.94 2.46 -8.81
C ARG A 27 -3.37 1.01 -8.68
N MET A 28 -2.46 0.07 -8.93
CA MET A 28 -2.76 -1.35 -8.83
C MET A 28 -3.16 -1.76 -7.42
N THR A 29 -2.43 -1.30 -6.40
CA THR A 29 -2.78 -1.56 -5.00
C THR A 29 -4.12 -0.93 -4.62
N ALA A 30 -4.42 0.28 -5.08
CA ALA A 30 -5.72 0.92 -4.86
C ALA A 30 -6.88 0.11 -5.46
N VAL A 31 -6.73 -0.40 -6.69
CA VAL A 31 -7.75 -1.25 -7.33
C VAL A 31 -7.97 -2.54 -6.54
N VAL A 32 -6.89 -3.21 -6.12
CA VAL A 32 -6.99 -4.44 -5.31
C VAL A 32 -7.73 -4.18 -3.99
N MET A 33 -7.38 -3.10 -3.28
CA MET A 33 -8.07 -2.72 -2.04
C MET A 33 -9.54 -2.38 -2.27
N ALA A 34 -9.87 -1.65 -3.34
CA ALA A 34 -11.24 -1.28 -3.66
C ALA A 34 -12.10 -2.52 -3.95
N VAL A 35 -11.61 -3.45 -4.77
CA VAL A 35 -12.30 -4.72 -5.07
C VAL A 35 -12.52 -5.54 -3.80
N TYR A 36 -11.47 -5.70 -2.99
CA TYR A 36 -11.60 -6.44 -1.72
C TYR A 36 -12.59 -5.78 -0.77
N THR A 37 -12.59 -4.45 -0.68
CA THR A 37 -13.53 -3.69 0.16
C THR A 37 -14.97 -3.92 -0.28
N ILE A 38 -15.25 -3.92 -1.59
CA ILE A 38 -16.59 -4.23 -2.11
C ILE A 38 -17.01 -5.67 -1.73
N ILE A 39 -16.11 -6.65 -1.89
CA ILE A 39 -16.39 -8.06 -1.51
C ILE A 39 -16.70 -8.17 -0.02
N LEU A 40 -15.87 -7.56 0.83
CA LEU A 40 -16.05 -7.58 2.29
C LEU A 40 -17.35 -6.89 2.70
N LEU A 41 -17.67 -5.73 2.12
CA LEU A 41 -18.92 -5.02 2.37
C LEU A 41 -20.14 -5.84 1.94
N ALA A 42 -20.11 -6.47 0.76
CA ALA A 42 -21.19 -7.35 0.32
C ALA A 42 -21.39 -8.52 1.28
N LYS A 43 -20.30 -9.16 1.73
CA LYS A 43 -20.36 -10.23 2.75
C LYS A 43 -20.94 -9.74 4.07
N PHE A 44 -20.53 -8.56 4.53
CA PHE A 44 -21.02 -7.96 5.77
C PHE A 44 -22.52 -7.61 5.69
N LEU A 45 -22.95 -6.95 4.61
CA LEU A 45 -24.34 -6.50 4.45
C LEU A 45 -25.33 -7.65 4.18
N CYS A 46 -24.85 -8.77 3.64
CA CYS A 46 -25.65 -9.97 3.40
C CYS A 46 -25.49 -11.04 4.51
N ALA A 47 -24.75 -10.75 5.58
CA ALA A 47 -24.56 -11.70 6.67
C ALA A 47 -25.87 -11.83 7.50
N ASN A 48 -26.21 -13.07 7.84
CA ASN A 48 -27.34 -13.38 8.73
C ASN A 48 -26.90 -13.70 10.16
N ASP A 49 -25.61 -13.91 10.39
CA ASP A 49 -25.02 -14.20 11.69
C ASP A 49 -23.79 -13.32 11.92
N PHE A 50 -23.93 -12.39 12.87
CA PHE A 50 -22.87 -11.45 13.31
C PHE A 50 -22.18 -11.91 14.60
N SER A 51 -22.38 -13.18 15.00
CA SER A 51 -21.65 -13.77 16.11
C SER A 51 -20.17 -13.95 15.79
N TYR A 52 -19.37 -14.19 16.84
CA TYR A 52 -17.97 -14.59 16.68
C TYR A 52 -17.82 -15.80 15.75
N GLN A 53 -18.72 -16.79 15.86
CA GLN A 53 -18.66 -18.02 15.07
C GLN A 53 -18.92 -17.73 13.58
N GLY A 54 -19.92 -16.90 13.27
CA GLY A 54 -20.20 -16.47 11.89
C GLY A 54 -19.00 -15.75 11.26
N TRP A 55 -18.39 -14.83 12.02
CA TRP A 55 -17.22 -14.08 11.55
C TRP A 55 -15.98 -14.98 11.37
N ALA A 56 -15.66 -15.78 12.38
CA ALA A 56 -14.53 -16.72 12.32
C ALA A 56 -14.72 -17.74 11.19
N GLY A 57 -15.95 -18.24 10.98
CA GLY A 57 -16.29 -19.16 9.90
C GLY A 57 -16.02 -18.58 8.50
N MET A 58 -16.34 -17.30 8.28
CA MET A 58 -16.02 -16.62 7.02
C MET A 58 -14.51 -16.55 6.77
N PHE A 59 -13.74 -16.16 7.79
CA PHE A 59 -12.29 -16.05 7.70
C PHE A 59 -11.57 -17.40 7.76
N ALA A 60 -12.22 -18.49 8.18
CA ALA A 60 -11.65 -19.84 8.12
C ALA A 60 -11.47 -20.33 6.67
N HIS A 61 -12.25 -19.81 5.72
CA HIS A 61 -12.10 -20.17 4.31
C HIS A 61 -10.76 -19.69 3.74
N GLN A 62 -9.94 -20.64 3.26
CA GLN A 62 -8.58 -20.39 2.78
C GLN A 62 -8.50 -19.30 1.70
N TRP A 63 -9.45 -19.29 0.74
CA TRP A 63 -9.48 -18.28 -0.31
C TRP A 63 -9.73 -16.87 0.25
N PHE A 64 -10.54 -16.75 1.31
CA PHE A 64 -10.84 -15.47 1.94
C PHE A 64 -9.65 -14.97 2.76
N LYS A 65 -8.91 -15.86 3.43
CA LYS A 65 -7.63 -15.53 4.06
C LYS A 65 -6.62 -14.97 3.06
N ILE A 66 -6.45 -15.65 1.93
CA ILE A 66 -5.53 -15.21 0.87
C ILE A 66 -5.98 -13.86 0.30
N ALA A 67 -7.26 -13.69 -0.02
CA ALA A 67 -7.79 -12.43 -0.52
C ALA A 67 -7.56 -11.27 0.47
N THR A 68 -7.84 -11.50 1.76
CA THR A 68 -7.58 -10.53 2.83
C THR A 68 -6.10 -10.20 2.92
N PHE A 69 -5.23 -11.22 2.91
CA PHE A 69 -3.79 -11.05 3.00
C PHE A 69 -3.26 -10.23 1.82
N VAL A 70 -3.70 -10.51 0.60
CA VAL A 70 -3.34 -9.74 -0.60
C VAL A 70 -3.82 -8.29 -0.51
N ALA A 71 -5.02 -8.05 0.02
CA ALA A 71 -5.53 -6.69 0.23
C ALA A 71 -4.69 -5.93 1.27
N LEU A 72 -4.29 -6.59 2.36
CA LEU A 72 -3.42 -6.01 3.38
C LEU A 72 -2.00 -5.74 2.86
N MET A 73 -1.42 -6.65 2.08
CA MET A 73 -0.13 -6.39 1.42
C MET A 73 -0.22 -5.20 0.47
N SER A 74 -1.32 -5.09 -0.26
CA SER A 74 -1.60 -3.94 -1.13
C SER A 74 -1.69 -2.66 -0.32
N LEU A 75 -2.38 -2.67 0.83
CA LEU A 75 -2.46 -1.54 1.75
C LEU A 75 -1.09 -1.13 2.28
N PHE A 76 -0.26 -2.07 2.73
CA PHE A 76 1.06 -1.73 3.27
C PHE A 76 1.98 -1.14 2.20
N PHE A 77 1.94 -1.68 0.98
CA PHE A 77 2.69 -1.12 -0.13
C PHE A 77 2.16 0.26 -0.56
N HIS A 78 0.84 0.44 -0.56
CA HIS A 78 0.19 1.72 -0.84
C HIS A 78 0.55 2.78 0.22
N ALA A 79 0.49 2.41 1.50
CA ALA A 79 0.83 3.29 2.62
C ALA A 79 2.31 3.66 2.59
N TRP A 80 3.22 2.71 2.30
CA TRP A 80 4.65 3.00 2.20
C TRP A 80 4.95 4.14 1.23
N ILE A 81 4.46 4.02 -0.01
CA ILE A 81 4.77 5.00 -1.06
C ILE A 81 4.16 6.35 -0.70
N GLY A 82 2.87 6.37 -0.32
CA GLY A 82 2.18 7.62 0.02
C GLY A 82 2.82 8.34 1.20
N VAL A 83 3.16 7.61 2.27
CA VAL A 83 3.78 8.19 3.47
C VAL A 83 5.22 8.64 3.20
N ARG A 84 5.99 7.89 2.39
CA ARG A 84 7.31 8.33 1.93
C ARG A 84 7.22 9.67 1.20
N ASP A 85 6.27 9.81 0.30
CA ASP A 85 6.08 11.04 -0.48
C ASP A 85 5.70 12.22 0.44
N ILE A 86 4.80 12.01 1.41
CA ILE A 86 4.49 12.99 2.46
C ILE A 86 5.75 13.41 3.22
N TRP A 87 6.59 12.46 3.64
CA TRP A 87 7.84 12.78 4.33
C TRP A 87 8.82 13.58 3.46
N MET A 88 8.91 13.27 2.17
CA MET A 88 9.77 14.00 1.24
C MET A 88 9.29 15.44 1.03
N ASP A 89 7.98 15.66 0.97
CA ASP A 89 7.38 16.96 0.69
C ASP A 89 7.38 17.89 1.91
N TYR A 90 7.04 17.36 3.09
CA TYR A 90 6.76 18.18 4.26
C TYR A 90 7.85 18.18 5.33
N VAL A 91 8.69 17.14 5.43
CA VAL A 91 9.73 17.06 6.47
C VAL A 91 11.07 17.54 5.91
N LYS A 92 11.47 18.76 6.27
CA LYS A 92 12.69 19.41 5.75
C LYS A 92 13.99 18.89 6.38
N PRO A 93 14.10 18.70 7.71
CA PRO A 93 15.33 18.21 8.32
C PRO A 93 15.63 16.76 7.90
N VAL A 94 16.80 16.53 7.31
CA VAL A 94 17.16 15.22 6.71
C VAL A 94 17.19 14.10 7.74
N ALA A 95 17.76 14.33 8.92
CA ALA A 95 17.85 13.33 9.98
C ALA A 95 16.45 12.86 10.44
N LEU A 96 15.53 13.81 10.66
CA LEU A 96 14.16 13.52 11.06
C LEU A 96 13.42 12.75 9.96
N ARG A 97 13.56 13.18 8.69
CA ARG A 97 12.93 12.50 7.56
C ARG A 97 13.40 11.05 7.42
N LEU A 98 14.71 10.79 7.53
CA LEU A 98 15.25 9.43 7.48
C LEU A 98 14.75 8.57 8.62
N PHE A 99 14.72 9.12 9.84
CA PHE A 99 14.16 8.43 11.00
C PHE A 99 12.69 8.04 10.78
N LEU A 100 11.85 8.99 10.32
CA LEU A 100 10.43 8.73 10.06
C LEU A 100 10.20 7.72 8.94
N GLN A 101 11.03 7.75 7.89
CA GLN A 101 11.00 6.72 6.85
C GLN A 101 11.28 5.36 7.47
N VAL A 102 12.41 5.16 8.15
CA VAL A 102 12.75 3.88 8.79
C VAL A 102 11.67 3.41 9.77
N ALA A 103 11.13 4.30 10.60
CA ALA A 103 10.05 3.99 11.52
C ALA A 103 8.79 3.50 10.78
N THR A 104 8.44 4.15 9.66
CA THR A 104 7.31 3.74 8.81
C THR A 104 7.53 2.33 8.26
N ILE A 105 8.74 2.03 7.77
CA ILE A 105 9.11 0.71 7.25
C ILE A 105 8.92 -0.37 8.32
N LEU A 106 9.53 -0.17 9.48
CA LEU A 106 9.48 -1.14 10.59
C LEU A 106 8.06 -1.37 11.08
N TRP A 107 7.26 -0.29 11.17
CA TRP A 107 5.86 -0.38 11.53
C TRP A 107 5.05 -1.23 10.54
N LEU A 108 5.18 -0.94 9.24
CA LEU A 108 4.44 -1.68 8.19
C LEU A 108 4.86 -3.15 8.11
N VAL A 109 6.15 -3.46 8.31
CA VAL A 109 6.64 -4.86 8.39
C VAL A 109 6.06 -5.56 9.63
N GLY A 110 6.02 -4.89 10.78
CA GLY A 110 5.38 -5.41 11.99
C GLY A 110 3.89 -5.70 11.77
N CYS A 111 3.16 -4.77 11.15
CA CYS A 111 1.76 -4.96 10.77
C CYS A 111 1.57 -6.13 9.81
N ALA A 112 2.46 -6.31 8.82
CA ALA A 112 2.40 -7.42 7.88
C ALA A 112 2.58 -8.79 8.57
N GLY A 113 3.57 -8.91 9.45
CA GLY A 113 3.79 -10.13 10.24
C GLY A 113 2.60 -10.43 11.16
N TRP A 114 2.08 -9.41 11.84
CA TRP A 114 0.94 -9.57 12.74
C TRP A 114 -0.35 -9.94 11.97
N ALA A 115 -0.60 -9.33 10.82
CA ALA A 115 -1.72 -9.68 9.95
C ALA A 115 -1.67 -11.15 9.49
N ALA A 116 -0.50 -11.62 9.06
CA ALA A 116 -0.31 -13.02 8.69
C ALA A 116 -0.61 -13.95 9.88
N GLN A 117 -0.09 -13.61 11.06
CA GLN A 117 -0.33 -14.36 12.29
C GLN A 117 -1.81 -14.43 12.66
N ILE A 118 -2.55 -13.33 12.56
CA ILE A 118 -4.00 -13.30 12.84
C ILE A 118 -4.75 -14.20 11.86
N LEU A 119 -4.53 -14.01 10.55
CA LEU A 119 -5.29 -14.72 9.52
C LEU A 119 -5.07 -16.24 9.56
N TRP A 120 -3.87 -16.69 9.91
CA TRP A 120 -3.56 -18.12 9.98
C TRP A 120 -3.88 -18.78 11.33
N ARG A 121 -4.32 -18.01 12.32
CA ARG A 121 -4.79 -18.52 13.62
C ARG A 121 -6.30 -18.68 13.72
N VAL A 122 -7.06 -18.09 12.79
CA VAL A 122 -8.51 -18.30 12.62
C VAL A 122 -8.74 -19.66 11.97
#